data_AF-A0A2P7TE09-F1
#
_entry.id   AF-A0A2P7TE09-F1
#
_cell.length_a   1.000
_cell.length_b   1.000
_cell.length_c   1.000
_cell.angle_alpha   90.00
_cell.angle_beta   90.00
_cell.angle_gamma   90.00
#
_symmetry.space_group_name_H-M   'P 1'
#
loop_
_entity.id
_entity.type
_entity.pdbx_description
1 polymer ?
#
loop_
_entity_poly.entity_id
_entity_poly.type
_entity_poly.pdbx_seq_one_letter_code
_entity_poly.pdbx_strand_id
1 'polypeptide(L)'
;MKQKKAGKTEFVKWFGAILDALRAQEGSARPRDIAKWIAEKYNLPDDIMNERYEKSGVLKFPNQLAWARQYLVWEELMESSKHGVWTLTEKGRSTKLSEKDSYDIFNKWVKIFQDLRDKKSGISASNQMASNTNHIQEETEPEPAREAIIAPTLIEILQNLSPTGFEHLCGRLLKEYDFENVEISQQSHDGGIDGYATLKINPFVNLSVYFQCKRYRGTVPTEKVQAFIGVMETNRRSVEKGLFITTGNFAKAATDIAKSNIKLELIDGEKLVEMFEKAELGVMPKKVYEPDMSFFKQFINIK
;
A
#
# COMPACT_ATOMS: atom_id res chain seq x y z
N MET A 1 5.26 31.77 -27.93
CA MET A 1 6.24 31.41 -26.89
C MET A 1 5.52 31.34 -25.55
N LYS A 2 5.12 30.14 -25.11
CA LYS A 2 4.51 29.95 -23.78
C LYS A 2 5.65 29.86 -22.75
N GLN A 3 5.66 30.78 -21.80
CA GLN A 3 6.64 30.77 -20.69
C GLN A 3 6.41 29.50 -19.84
N LYS A 4 7.42 28.62 -19.75
CA LYS A 4 7.49 27.49 -18.82
C LYS A 4 7.45 28.03 -17.39
N LYS A 5 6.35 27.83 -16.66
CA LYS A 5 6.29 28.06 -15.21
C LYS A 5 6.95 26.86 -14.51
N ALA A 6 7.97 27.13 -13.69
CA ALA A 6 8.64 26.14 -12.86
C ALA A 6 7.61 25.32 -12.04
N GLY A 7 7.78 23.99 -12.05
CA GLY A 7 6.86 23.01 -11.45
C GLY A 7 6.72 23.17 -9.94
N LYS A 8 5.79 24.03 -9.51
CA LYS A 8 5.34 24.13 -8.13
C LYS A 8 4.47 22.91 -7.81
N THR A 9 4.76 22.19 -6.73
CA THR A 9 3.91 21.12 -6.21
C THR A 9 2.51 21.68 -5.91
N GLU A 10 1.55 21.40 -6.80
CA GLU A 10 0.32 22.18 -6.87
C GLU A 10 -0.56 22.09 -5.62
N PHE A 11 -0.44 21.02 -4.84
CA PHE A 11 -1.26 20.82 -3.65
C PHE A 11 -0.89 21.75 -2.48
N VAL A 12 0.34 22.29 -2.45
CA VAL A 12 0.84 23.15 -1.37
C VAL A 12 0.05 24.45 -1.28
N LYS A 13 -0.44 24.96 -2.41
CA LYS A 13 -1.26 26.19 -2.46
C LYS A 13 -2.59 26.06 -1.71
N TRP A 14 -3.05 24.82 -1.44
CA TRP A 14 -4.35 24.57 -0.82
C TRP A 14 -4.32 24.52 0.72
N PHE A 15 -3.15 24.61 1.35
CA PHE A 15 -3.03 24.47 2.81
C PHE A 15 -3.85 25.55 3.54
N GLY A 16 -3.59 26.82 3.21
CA GLY A 16 -4.36 27.93 3.76
C GLY A 16 -5.85 27.89 3.37
N ALA A 17 -6.15 27.50 2.13
CA ALA A 17 -7.51 27.42 1.62
C ALA A 17 -8.36 26.39 2.39
N ILE A 18 -7.78 25.24 2.78
CA ILE A 18 -8.46 24.23 3.59
C ILE A 18 -8.78 24.77 4.99
N LEU A 19 -7.84 25.46 5.64
CA LEU A 19 -8.09 26.07 6.96
C LEU A 19 -9.17 27.15 6.88
N ASP A 20 -9.14 27.98 5.83
CA ASP A 20 -10.18 28.98 5.58
C ASP A 20 -11.55 28.35 5.34
N ALA A 21 -11.61 27.29 4.53
CA ALA A 21 -12.85 26.57 4.21
C ALA A 21 -13.48 25.97 5.47
N LEU A 22 -12.65 25.37 6.33
CA LEU A 22 -13.09 24.83 7.61
C LEU A 22 -13.56 25.93 8.56
N ARG A 23 -12.85 27.07 8.63
CA ARG A 23 -13.28 28.22 9.44
C ARG A 23 -14.62 28.80 8.97
N ALA A 24 -14.86 28.85 7.66
CA ALA A 24 -16.13 29.28 7.09
C ALA A 24 -17.29 28.32 7.41
N GLN A 25 -16.97 27.07 7.80
CA GLN A 25 -17.93 26.02 8.18
C GLN A 25 -17.81 25.65 9.66
N GLU A 26 -17.63 26.67 10.52
CA GLU A 26 -17.63 26.52 12.00
C GLU A 26 -16.55 25.57 12.57
N GLY A 27 -15.52 25.26 11.77
CA GLY A 27 -14.37 24.46 12.16
C GLY A 27 -14.43 22.99 11.78
N SER A 28 -15.51 22.51 11.15
CA SER A 28 -15.59 21.12 10.67
C SER A 28 -16.43 20.98 9.40
N ALA A 29 -15.96 20.24 8.40
CA ALA A 29 -16.68 20.02 7.15
C ALA A 29 -16.28 18.71 6.46
N ARG A 30 -17.12 18.20 5.55
CA ARG A 30 -16.76 17.03 4.73
C ARG A 30 -15.80 17.45 3.61
N PRO A 31 -14.91 16.56 3.13
CA PRO A 31 -13.97 16.88 2.05
C PRO A 31 -14.65 17.43 0.79
N ARG A 32 -15.85 16.95 0.45
CA ARG A 32 -16.63 17.42 -0.70
C ARG A 32 -17.09 18.87 -0.55
N ASP A 33 -17.50 19.26 0.66
CA ASP A 33 -17.97 20.61 0.94
C ASP A 33 -16.80 21.60 0.99
N ILE A 34 -15.64 21.14 1.47
CA ILE A 34 -14.37 21.88 1.40
C ILE A 34 -13.95 22.08 -0.05
N ALA A 35 -13.99 21.02 -0.87
CA ALA A 35 -13.67 21.09 -2.29
C ALA A 35 -14.60 22.07 -3.03
N LYS A 36 -15.91 21.98 -2.77
CA LYS A 36 -16.91 22.89 -3.35
C LYS A 36 -16.67 24.34 -2.93
N TRP A 37 -16.43 24.58 -1.64
CA TRP A 37 -16.17 25.93 -1.13
C TRP A 37 -14.90 26.54 -1.72
N ILE A 38 -13.82 25.75 -1.84
CA ILE A 38 -12.58 26.21 -2.48
C ILE A 38 -12.82 26.48 -3.96
N ALA A 39 -13.53 25.59 -4.65
CA ALA A 39 -13.89 25.79 -6.05
C ALA A 39 -14.67 27.10 -6.29
N GLU A 40 -15.67 27.38 -5.45
CA GLU A 40 -16.48 28.60 -5.53
C GLU A 40 -15.66 29.85 -5.17
N LYS A 41 -14.90 29.81 -4.07
CA LYS A 41 -14.09 30.96 -3.61
C LYS A 41 -13.01 31.36 -4.61
N TYR A 42 -12.39 30.39 -5.28
CA TYR A 42 -11.31 30.61 -6.25
C TYR A 42 -11.82 30.61 -7.70
N ASN A 43 -13.13 30.49 -7.92
CA ASN A 43 -13.77 30.44 -9.24
C ASN A 43 -13.07 29.46 -10.19
N LEU A 44 -12.85 28.23 -9.70
CA LEU A 44 -12.17 27.20 -10.47
C LEU A 44 -13.08 26.70 -11.60
N PRO A 45 -12.59 26.61 -12.85
CA PRO A 45 -13.40 26.13 -13.95
C PRO A 45 -13.64 24.60 -13.85
N ASP A 46 -14.76 24.15 -14.43
CA ASP A 46 -15.26 22.77 -14.30
C ASP A 46 -14.33 21.72 -14.90
N ASP A 47 -13.50 22.12 -15.87
CA ASP A 47 -12.46 21.30 -16.48
C ASP A 47 -11.39 20.90 -15.44
N ILE A 48 -10.97 21.82 -14.58
CA ILE A 48 -10.00 21.56 -13.48
C ILE A 48 -10.63 20.69 -12.39
N MET A 49 -11.92 20.87 -12.10
CA MET A 49 -12.62 20.07 -11.08
C MET A 49 -12.86 18.61 -11.52
N ASN A 50 -13.13 18.41 -12.81
CA ASN A 50 -13.39 17.08 -13.39
C ASN A 50 -12.15 16.43 -13.99
N GLU A 51 -11.00 17.10 -13.94
CA GLU A 51 -9.73 16.56 -14.43
C GLU A 51 -9.38 15.29 -13.66
N ARG A 52 -9.09 14.22 -14.41
CA ARG A 52 -8.69 12.92 -13.88
C ARG A 52 -7.21 12.66 -14.16
N TYR A 53 -6.57 11.92 -13.28
CA TYR A 53 -5.26 11.35 -13.59
C TYR A 53 -5.42 10.29 -14.68
N GLU A 54 -4.61 10.39 -15.73
CA GLU A 54 -4.69 9.50 -16.90
C GLU A 54 -4.51 8.02 -16.55
N LYS A 55 -3.68 7.72 -15.55
CA LYS A 55 -3.33 6.34 -15.15
C LYS A 55 -4.30 5.72 -14.14
N SER A 56 -4.85 6.50 -13.21
CA SER A 56 -5.68 5.99 -12.11
C SER A 56 -7.16 6.31 -12.24
N GLY A 57 -7.54 7.23 -13.14
CA GLY A 57 -8.91 7.71 -13.31
C GLY A 57 -9.44 8.53 -12.12
N VAL A 58 -8.65 8.77 -11.07
CA VAL A 58 -9.04 9.54 -9.89
C VAL A 58 -9.05 11.04 -10.20
N LEU A 59 -9.98 11.79 -9.61
CA LEU A 59 -10.05 13.24 -9.76
C LEU A 59 -8.84 13.94 -9.13
N LYS A 60 -8.17 14.82 -9.88
CA LYS A 60 -6.94 15.51 -9.44
C LYS A 60 -7.21 16.45 -8.27
N PHE A 61 -8.23 17.29 -8.37
CA PHE A 61 -8.50 18.33 -7.38
C PHE A 61 -8.83 17.78 -5.96
N PRO A 62 -9.77 16.84 -5.78
CA PRO A 62 -10.01 16.21 -4.47
C PRO A 62 -8.77 15.51 -3.90
N ASN A 63 -7.96 14.89 -4.75
CA ASN A 63 -6.72 14.24 -4.34
C ASN A 63 -5.69 15.26 -3.83
N GLN A 64 -5.54 16.41 -4.51
CA GLN A 64 -4.66 17.49 -4.04
C GLN A 64 -5.09 18.01 -2.65
N LEU A 65 -6.39 18.15 -2.39
CA LEU A 65 -6.88 18.58 -1.07
C LEU A 65 -6.57 17.53 0.01
N ALA A 66 -6.68 16.24 -0.31
CA ALA A 66 -6.33 15.16 0.63
C ALA A 66 -4.84 15.18 1.00
N TRP A 67 -3.96 15.45 0.04
CA TRP A 67 -2.52 15.65 0.29
C TRP A 67 -2.26 16.84 1.19
N ALA A 68 -2.86 17.98 0.88
CA ALA A 68 -2.73 19.18 1.70
C ALA A 68 -3.19 18.96 3.15
N ARG A 69 -4.31 18.27 3.33
CA ARG A 69 -4.82 17.90 4.66
C ARG A 69 -3.82 17.07 5.47
N GLN A 70 -3.08 16.15 4.84
CA GLN A 70 -2.12 15.31 5.56
C GLN A 70 -1.00 16.14 6.24
N TYR A 71 -0.49 17.16 5.56
CA TYR A 71 0.51 18.06 6.12
C TYR A 71 -0.07 18.92 7.25
N LEU A 72 -1.32 19.37 7.11
CA LEU A 72 -2.00 20.13 8.16
C LEU A 72 -2.25 19.27 9.41
N VAL A 73 -2.50 17.98 9.25
CA VAL A 73 -2.60 17.02 10.37
C VAL A 73 -1.24 16.84 11.05
N TRP A 74 -0.15 16.69 10.27
CA TRP A 74 1.20 16.59 10.83
C TRP A 74 1.65 17.84 11.59
N GLU A 75 1.20 19.02 11.18
CA GLU A 75 1.40 20.27 11.92
C GLU A 75 0.39 20.49 13.06
N GLU A 76 -0.47 19.50 13.33
CA GLU A 76 -1.50 19.54 14.38
C GLU A 76 -2.51 20.69 14.20
N LEU A 77 -2.66 21.19 12.98
CA LEU A 77 -3.65 22.21 12.62
C LEU A 77 -5.03 21.59 12.35
N MET A 78 -5.06 20.29 12.08
CA MET A 78 -6.26 19.51 11.86
C MET A 78 -6.24 18.23 12.68
N GLU A 79 -7.42 17.78 13.10
CA GLU A 79 -7.56 16.53 13.83
C GLU A 79 -7.28 15.31 12.93
N SER A 80 -6.75 14.26 13.55
CA SER A 80 -6.54 12.95 12.93
C SER A 80 -7.83 12.11 12.81
N SER A 81 -9.00 12.70 13.12
CA SER A 81 -10.28 12.01 13.25
C SER A 81 -10.66 11.17 12.01
N LYS A 82 -11.27 10.01 12.31
CA LYS A 82 -11.49 8.86 11.39
C LYS A 82 -12.88 8.82 10.75
N HIS A 83 -13.74 9.80 11.02
CA HIS A 83 -15.18 9.76 10.69
C HIS A 83 -15.59 10.48 9.38
N GLY A 84 -14.67 10.71 8.44
CA GLY A 84 -15.00 11.31 7.13
C GLY A 84 -15.33 12.80 7.16
N VAL A 85 -15.16 13.45 8.31
CA VAL A 85 -15.25 14.91 8.51
C VAL A 85 -13.86 15.42 8.85
N TRP A 86 -13.46 16.52 8.24
CA TRP A 86 -12.22 17.23 8.55
C TRP A 86 -12.53 18.29 9.59
N THR A 87 -11.72 18.34 10.66
CA THR A 87 -11.95 19.22 11.81
C THR A 87 -10.67 19.98 12.14
N LEU A 88 -10.80 21.27 12.45
CA LEU A 88 -9.70 22.08 12.95
C LEU A 88 -9.43 21.77 14.42
N THR A 89 -8.15 21.70 14.78
CA THR A 89 -7.76 21.81 16.19
C THR A 89 -7.86 23.26 16.65
N GLU A 90 -7.71 23.51 17.95
CA GLU A 90 -7.67 24.88 18.49
C GLU A 90 -6.49 25.69 17.89
N LYS A 91 -5.36 25.03 17.66
CA LYS A 91 -4.21 25.58 16.93
C LYS A 91 -4.57 25.91 15.48
N GLY A 92 -5.30 25.03 14.80
CA GLY A 92 -5.78 25.24 13.43
C GLY A 92 -6.72 26.43 13.29
N ARG A 93 -7.62 26.65 14.27
CA ARG A 93 -8.57 27.78 14.26
C ARG A 93 -7.89 29.14 14.29
N SER A 94 -6.80 29.27 15.05
CA SER A 94 -6.04 30.51 15.18
C SER A 94 -5.00 30.71 14.08
N THR A 95 -4.64 29.65 13.35
CA THR A 95 -3.59 29.70 12.32
C THR A 95 -4.12 30.18 10.96
N LYS A 96 -3.41 31.15 10.37
CA LYS A 96 -3.55 31.53 8.96
C LYS A 96 -2.24 31.27 8.24
N LEU A 97 -2.30 30.58 7.10
CA LEU A 97 -1.12 30.24 6.31
C LEU A 97 -1.10 31.08 5.04
N SER A 98 0.01 31.78 4.80
CA SER A 98 0.34 32.35 3.51
C SER A 98 0.88 31.26 2.57
N GLU A 99 1.05 31.58 1.28
CA GLU A 99 1.75 30.66 0.36
C GLU A 99 3.15 30.32 0.87
N LYS A 100 3.87 31.32 1.41
CA LYS A 100 5.21 31.13 1.95
C LYS A 100 5.22 30.16 3.12
N ASP A 101 4.31 30.33 4.09
CA ASP A 101 4.21 29.43 5.26
C ASP A 101 3.88 28.00 4.83
N SER A 102 3.04 27.84 3.81
CA SER A 102 2.66 26.54 3.25
C SER A 102 3.88 25.84 2.62
N TYR A 103 4.72 26.58 1.91
CA TYR A 103 5.99 26.06 1.38
C TYR A 103 7.00 25.73 2.48
N ASP A 104 7.08 26.53 3.53
CA ASP A 104 7.98 26.29 4.65
C ASP A 104 7.59 25.01 5.41
N ILE A 105 6.30 24.78 5.63
CA ILE A 105 5.76 23.51 6.16
C ILE A 105 6.14 22.34 5.25
N PHE A 106 5.92 22.48 3.94
CA PHE A 106 6.26 21.43 2.98
C PHE A 106 7.75 21.07 3.04
N ASN A 107 8.64 22.07 2.94
CA ASN A 107 10.09 21.87 2.96
C ASN A 107 10.58 21.28 4.28
N LYS A 108 10.01 21.71 5.41
CA LYS A 108 10.30 21.13 6.73
C LYS A 108 10.05 19.62 6.74
N TRP A 109 8.87 19.19 6.30
CA TRP A 109 8.52 17.77 6.27
C TRP A 109 9.32 16.97 5.24
N VAL A 110 9.60 17.54 4.06
CA VAL A 110 10.50 16.93 3.07
C VAL A 110 11.87 16.63 3.68
N LYS A 111 12.46 17.61 4.38
CA LYS A 111 13.75 17.42 5.06
C LYS A 111 13.69 16.36 6.16
N ILE A 112 12.64 16.37 6.99
CA ILE A 112 12.43 15.36 8.04
C ILE A 112 12.37 13.95 7.42
N PHE A 113 11.64 13.77 6.32
CA PHE A 113 11.54 12.45 5.67
C PHE A 113 12.83 12.02 4.97
N GLN A 114 13.60 12.96 4.41
CA GLN A 114 14.94 12.69 3.87
C GLN A 114 15.90 12.22 4.98
N ASP A 115 15.97 12.94 6.10
CA ASP A 115 16.83 12.59 7.23
C ASP A 115 16.47 11.21 7.82
N LEU A 116 15.18 10.86 7.85
CA LEU A 116 14.71 9.54 8.28
C LEU A 116 15.14 8.42 7.31
N ARG A 117 15.21 8.71 6.01
CA ARG A 117 15.66 7.78 4.97
C ARG A 117 17.18 7.59 4.98
N ASP A 118 17.92 8.66 5.21
CA ASP A 118 19.39 8.62 5.25
C ASP A 118 19.89 7.88 6.49
N LYS A 119 19.23 8.06 7.64
CA LYS A 119 19.49 7.25 8.85
C LYS A 119 19.21 5.76 8.65
N LYS A 120 18.24 5.41 7.80
CA LYS A 120 17.93 4.02 7.44
C LYS A 120 18.95 3.43 6.46
N SER A 121 19.58 4.28 5.64
CA SER A 121 20.60 3.89 4.65
C SER A 121 22.01 3.78 5.28
N GLY A 122 22.29 4.52 6.35
CA GLY A 122 23.56 4.48 7.09
C GLY A 122 23.82 3.18 7.87
N ILE A 123 22.82 2.33 8.07
CA ILE A 123 22.96 1.01 8.72
C ILE A 123 23.41 -0.07 7.71
N SER A 124 23.51 0.24 6.41
CA SER A 124 23.83 -0.72 5.34
C SER A 124 25.08 -0.34 4.52
N ALA A 125 25.99 0.46 5.07
CA ALA A 125 27.22 0.86 4.38
C ALA A 125 28.40 -0.11 4.63
N SER A 126 28.30 -1.31 4.05
CA SER A 126 29.48 -2.11 3.69
C SER A 126 29.24 -2.88 2.40
N ASN A 127 29.22 -2.17 1.28
CA ASN A 127 29.92 -2.57 0.06
C ASN A 127 29.79 -1.45 -0.97
N GLN A 128 30.90 -0.76 -1.20
CA GLN A 128 31.08 0.14 -2.32
C GLN A 128 31.41 -0.67 -3.57
N MET A 129 30.81 -0.31 -4.71
CA MET A 129 31.61 0.12 -5.85
C MET A 129 30.78 1.05 -6.73
N ALA A 130 31.32 2.24 -6.92
CA ALA A 130 30.79 3.35 -7.68
C ALA A 130 31.30 3.33 -9.14
N SER A 131 30.51 3.90 -10.05
CA SER A 131 30.86 4.66 -11.28
C SER A 131 29.68 4.52 -12.26
N ASN A 132 29.16 5.52 -12.96
CA ASN A 132 29.54 6.91 -13.14
C ASN A 132 28.40 7.67 -13.88
N THR A 133 28.47 9.00 -13.81
CA THR A 133 27.99 9.99 -14.80
C THR A 133 26.69 10.74 -14.52
N ASN A 134 26.89 12.03 -14.23
CA ASN A 134 25.95 13.14 -14.35
C ASN A 134 25.37 13.25 -15.77
N HIS A 135 24.04 13.38 -15.88
CA HIS A 135 23.41 14.21 -16.91
C HIS A 135 22.11 14.80 -16.35
N ILE A 136 22.05 16.12 -16.30
CA ILE A 136 20.84 16.91 -16.10
C ILE A 136 20.40 17.43 -17.48
N GLN A 137 19.09 17.61 -17.61
CA GLN A 137 18.29 18.27 -18.68
C GLN A 137 17.72 17.32 -19.72
N GLU A 138 16.45 17.38 -20.12
CA GLU A 138 15.19 17.99 -19.66
C GLU A 138 14.10 17.42 -20.61
N GLU A 139 12.81 17.63 -20.30
CA GLU A 139 11.64 17.40 -21.16
C GLU A 139 11.03 15.98 -21.21
N THR A 140 10.21 15.70 -20.20
CA THR A 140 8.82 15.27 -20.41
C THR A 140 8.04 15.57 -19.13
N GLU A 141 6.76 15.82 -19.29
CA GLU A 141 5.78 16.41 -18.36
C GLU A 141 5.87 15.94 -16.89
N PRO A 142 5.45 16.78 -15.91
CA PRO A 142 5.48 16.41 -14.51
C PRO A 142 4.45 15.29 -14.23
N GLU A 143 4.91 14.04 -14.31
CA GLU A 143 4.25 12.85 -13.77
C GLU A 143 3.85 13.12 -12.30
N PRO A 144 2.55 13.20 -11.99
CA PRO A 144 2.10 13.42 -10.62
C PRO A 144 2.08 12.09 -9.87
N ALA A 145 3.24 11.46 -9.66
CA ALA A 145 3.33 10.18 -8.94
C ALA A 145 4.72 9.83 -8.35
N ARG A 146 5.53 10.84 -8.00
CA ARG A 146 6.65 10.67 -7.06
C ARG A 146 6.66 11.92 -6.18
N GLU A 147 6.26 11.94 -4.92
CA GLU A 147 6.10 10.91 -3.91
C GLU A 147 4.88 11.30 -3.09
N ALA A 148 3.74 10.70 -3.41
CA ALA A 148 2.84 10.32 -2.34
C ALA A 148 3.69 9.46 -1.39
N ILE A 149 3.77 9.78 -0.10
CA ILE A 149 4.16 8.75 0.88
C ILE A 149 2.97 7.79 0.90
N ILE A 150 2.91 6.94 -0.12
CA ILE A 150 2.11 5.73 -0.15
C ILE A 150 2.67 4.97 1.03
N ALA A 151 1.87 4.84 2.10
CA ALA A 151 2.19 3.85 3.12
C ALA A 151 2.49 2.55 2.36
N PRO A 152 3.67 1.93 2.55
CA PRO A 152 4.09 0.83 1.72
C PRO A 152 2.96 -0.19 1.71
N THR A 153 2.56 -0.59 0.52
CA THR A 153 1.55 -1.63 0.35
C THR A 153 2.00 -2.87 1.12
N LEU A 154 1.07 -3.69 1.58
CA LEU A 154 1.43 -4.91 2.31
C LEU A 154 2.45 -5.74 1.53
N ILE A 155 2.30 -5.85 0.21
CA ILE A 155 3.22 -6.59 -0.64
C ILE A 155 4.63 -6.01 -0.66
N GLU A 156 4.79 -4.68 -0.64
CA GLU A 156 6.10 -4.03 -0.55
C GLU A 156 6.77 -4.29 0.80
N ILE A 157 6.00 -4.35 1.89
CA ILE A 157 6.51 -4.73 3.22
C ILE A 157 7.01 -6.18 3.16
N LEU A 158 6.19 -7.11 2.67
CA LEU A 158 6.53 -8.53 2.58
C LEU A 158 7.79 -8.78 1.74
N GLN A 159 7.94 -8.08 0.61
CA GLN A 159 9.11 -8.21 -0.27
C GLN A 159 10.42 -7.75 0.39
N ASN A 160 10.35 -6.82 1.34
CA ASN A 160 11.50 -6.24 2.03
C ASN A 160 11.89 -6.98 3.32
N LEU A 161 11.15 -8.01 3.73
CA LEU A 161 11.55 -8.91 4.83
C LEU A 161 12.80 -9.70 4.47
N SER A 162 13.52 -10.22 5.48
CA SER A 162 14.57 -11.22 5.25
C SER A 162 13.95 -12.54 4.74
N PRO A 163 14.71 -13.43 4.05
CA PRO A 163 14.20 -14.74 3.63
C PRO A 163 13.58 -15.51 4.80
N THR A 164 14.36 -15.67 5.88
CA THR A 164 13.93 -16.34 7.11
C THR A 164 12.75 -15.64 7.77
N GLY A 165 12.73 -14.30 7.81
CA GLY A 165 11.60 -13.54 8.35
C GLY A 165 10.30 -13.80 7.60
N PHE A 166 10.37 -13.94 6.28
CA PHE A 166 9.20 -14.28 5.45
C PHE A 166 8.75 -15.73 5.64
N GLU A 167 9.67 -16.68 5.78
CA GLU A 167 9.36 -18.08 6.09
C GLU A 167 8.61 -18.20 7.42
N HIS A 168 9.11 -17.54 8.47
CA HIS A 168 8.44 -17.49 9.78
C HIS A 168 7.08 -16.79 9.71
N LEU A 169 6.95 -15.71 8.94
CA LEU A 169 5.68 -15.01 8.77
C LEU A 169 4.64 -15.88 8.04
N CYS A 170 5.05 -16.59 6.99
CA CYS A 170 4.17 -17.56 6.31
C CYS A 170 3.75 -18.69 7.25
N GLY A 171 4.68 -19.20 8.07
CA GLY A 171 4.34 -20.18 9.11
C GLY A 171 3.33 -19.63 10.12
N ARG A 172 3.43 -18.34 10.50
CA ARG A 172 2.41 -17.70 11.35
C ARG A 172 1.07 -17.58 10.63
N LEU A 173 1.06 -17.18 9.36
CA LEU A 173 -0.15 -17.11 8.55
C LEU A 173 -0.85 -18.47 8.48
N LEU A 174 -0.11 -19.56 8.22
CA LEU A 174 -0.68 -20.91 8.20
C LEU A 174 -1.38 -21.27 9.52
N LYS A 175 -0.83 -20.86 10.68
CA LYS A 175 -1.50 -21.08 11.97
C LYS A 175 -2.83 -20.33 12.10
N GLU A 176 -2.97 -19.15 11.48
CA GLU A 176 -4.26 -18.43 11.44
C GLU A 176 -5.30 -19.14 10.54
N TYR A 177 -4.86 -20.07 9.69
CA TYR A 177 -5.71 -20.90 8.84
C TYR A 177 -5.80 -22.36 9.35
N ASP A 178 -5.74 -22.54 10.67
CA ASP A 178 -5.93 -23.83 11.37
C ASP A 178 -4.92 -24.93 11.02
N PHE A 179 -3.74 -24.57 10.51
CA PHE A 179 -2.65 -25.53 10.39
C PHE A 179 -2.01 -25.79 11.78
N GLU A 180 -1.89 -27.06 12.12
CA GLU A 180 -1.23 -27.56 13.32
C GLU A 180 0.21 -27.99 13.00
N ASN A 181 1.04 -28.18 14.04
CA ASN A 181 2.42 -28.68 13.94
C ASN A 181 3.29 -27.93 12.89
N VAL A 182 3.15 -26.61 12.82
CA VAL A 182 3.90 -25.79 11.87
C VAL A 182 5.36 -25.63 12.33
N GLU A 183 6.27 -26.21 11.56
CA GLU A 183 7.72 -26.22 11.80
C GLU A 183 8.45 -25.55 10.64
N ILE A 184 9.32 -24.58 10.94
CA ILE A 184 10.21 -23.96 9.94
C ILE A 184 11.47 -24.81 9.82
N SER A 185 11.82 -25.25 8.61
CA SER A 185 13.05 -26.00 8.38
C SER A 185 14.24 -25.04 8.41
N GLN A 186 15.21 -25.30 9.28
CA GLN A 186 16.49 -24.56 9.30
C GLN A 186 17.54 -25.19 8.37
N GLN A 187 17.23 -26.32 7.73
CA GLN A 187 18.19 -27.07 6.93
C GLN A 187 18.01 -26.78 5.44
N SER A 188 19.00 -26.10 4.87
CA SER A 188 19.13 -25.90 3.41
C SER A 188 19.29 -27.21 2.61
N HIS A 189 19.40 -28.36 3.28
CA HIS A 189 19.62 -29.68 2.68
C HIS A 189 18.33 -30.41 2.29
N ASP A 190 17.14 -29.90 2.65
CA ASP A 190 15.84 -30.51 2.31
C ASP A 190 15.37 -30.20 0.88
N GLY A 191 16.28 -29.85 -0.03
CA GLY A 191 15.97 -29.57 -1.43
C GLY A 191 15.17 -28.29 -1.67
N GLY A 192 14.99 -27.45 -0.65
CA GLY A 192 14.25 -26.18 -0.75
C GLY A 192 12.86 -26.20 -0.10
N ILE A 193 12.54 -27.18 0.74
CA ILE A 193 11.38 -27.09 1.64
C ILE A 193 11.72 -26.11 2.76
N ASP A 194 10.88 -25.09 2.93
CA ASP A 194 11.08 -24.06 3.95
C ASP A 194 10.33 -24.40 5.26
N GLY A 195 9.37 -25.34 5.21
CA GLY A 195 8.75 -25.89 6.41
C GLY A 195 7.68 -26.95 6.19
N TYR A 196 7.16 -27.45 7.31
CA TYR A 196 6.19 -28.53 7.41
C TYR A 196 4.98 -28.09 8.22
N ALA A 197 3.79 -28.56 7.86
CA ALA A 197 2.55 -28.28 8.59
C ALA A 197 1.56 -29.44 8.44
N THR A 198 0.59 -29.53 9.35
CA THR A 198 -0.52 -30.49 9.27
C THR A 198 -1.83 -29.73 9.19
N LEU A 199 -2.61 -29.94 8.13
CA LEU A 199 -3.96 -29.39 8.04
C LEU A 199 -4.96 -30.41 8.56
N LYS A 200 -5.71 -30.05 9.59
CA LYS A 200 -6.76 -30.90 10.15
C LYS A 200 -8.08 -30.59 9.47
N ILE A 201 -8.57 -31.50 8.62
CA ILE A 201 -9.85 -31.32 7.93
C ILE A 201 -11.00 -31.62 8.90
N ASN A 202 -10.86 -32.70 9.66
CA ASN A 202 -11.83 -33.12 10.67
C ASN A 202 -11.11 -33.97 11.73
N PRO A 203 -11.79 -34.41 12.81
CA PRO A 203 -11.15 -35.18 13.89
C PRO A 203 -10.47 -36.50 13.48
N PHE A 204 -10.72 -37.00 12.26
CA PHE A 204 -10.22 -38.27 11.75
C PHE A 204 -9.27 -38.13 10.55
N VAL A 205 -9.20 -36.96 9.93
CA VAL A 205 -8.47 -36.73 8.67
C VAL A 205 -7.53 -35.54 8.81
N ASN A 206 -6.24 -35.84 8.62
CA ASN A 206 -5.14 -34.91 8.70
C ASN A 206 -4.41 -34.96 7.36
N LEU A 207 -4.04 -33.81 6.81
CA LEU A 207 -3.19 -33.73 5.64
C LEU A 207 -1.80 -33.25 5.99
N SER A 208 -0.78 -33.99 5.58
CA SER A 208 0.62 -33.57 5.68
C SER A 208 0.96 -32.60 4.56
N VAL A 209 1.36 -31.38 4.94
CA VAL A 209 1.59 -30.27 4.01
C VAL A 209 3.02 -29.76 4.09
N TYR A 210 3.66 -29.64 2.93
CA TYR A 210 4.96 -28.97 2.79
C TYR A 210 4.74 -27.57 2.27
N PHE A 211 5.60 -26.64 2.67
CA PHE A 211 5.57 -25.32 2.06
C PHE A 211 6.96 -24.79 1.73
N GLN A 212 7.00 -24.03 0.65
CA GLN A 212 8.14 -23.25 0.21
C GLN A 212 7.72 -21.80 0.06
N CYS A 213 8.53 -20.89 0.60
CA CYS A 213 8.31 -19.46 0.66
C CYS A 213 9.40 -18.75 -0.14
N LYS A 214 9.03 -18.01 -1.19
CA LYS A 214 9.99 -17.24 -1.98
C LYS A 214 9.55 -15.79 -2.15
N ARG A 215 10.36 -14.87 -1.63
CA ARG A 215 10.21 -13.44 -1.89
C ARG A 215 10.67 -13.14 -3.31
N TYR A 216 9.74 -12.70 -4.16
CA TYR A 216 9.98 -12.27 -5.53
C TYR A 216 9.30 -10.91 -5.77
N ARG A 217 9.92 -10.06 -6.58
CA ARG A 217 9.33 -8.79 -7.04
C ARG A 217 8.67 -8.90 -8.42
N GLY A 218 8.89 -10.00 -9.11
CA GLY A 218 8.38 -10.26 -10.46
C GLY A 218 7.93 -11.70 -10.59
N THR A 219 8.03 -12.24 -11.80
CA THR A 219 7.56 -13.59 -12.10
C THR A 219 8.50 -14.66 -11.54
N VAL A 220 7.95 -15.62 -10.80
CA VAL A 220 8.63 -16.84 -10.39
C VAL A 220 8.81 -17.76 -11.61
N PRO A 221 10.06 -18.16 -11.93
CA PRO A 221 10.32 -19.05 -13.05
C PRO A 221 9.70 -20.44 -12.87
N THR A 222 9.20 -21.02 -13.95
CA THR A 222 8.52 -22.34 -13.95
C THR A 222 9.43 -23.46 -13.42
N GLU A 223 10.73 -23.35 -13.65
CA GLU A 223 11.73 -24.34 -13.22
C GLU A 223 11.77 -24.43 -11.69
N LYS A 224 11.48 -23.33 -10.97
CA LYS A 224 11.41 -23.36 -9.50
C LYS A 224 10.21 -24.16 -9.00
N VAL A 225 9.07 -24.03 -9.69
CA VAL A 225 7.86 -24.80 -9.35
C VAL A 225 8.07 -26.29 -9.65
N GLN A 226 8.68 -26.62 -10.80
CA GLN A 226 9.03 -28.00 -11.14
C GLN A 226 10.03 -28.61 -10.15
N ALA A 227 11.04 -27.85 -9.73
CA ALA A 227 11.99 -28.29 -8.71
C ALA A 227 11.29 -28.60 -7.39
N PHE A 228 10.34 -27.76 -6.96
CA PHE A 228 9.55 -28.01 -5.76
C PHE A 228 8.71 -29.29 -5.85
N ILE A 229 8.05 -29.53 -7.00
CA ILE A 229 7.32 -30.79 -7.25
C ILE A 229 8.27 -31.99 -7.12
N GLY A 230 9.44 -31.94 -7.75
CA GLY A 230 10.41 -33.03 -7.69
C GLY A 230 10.87 -33.32 -6.26
N VAL A 231 11.04 -32.30 -5.43
CA VAL A 231 11.36 -32.46 -4.01
C VAL A 231 10.19 -33.10 -3.25
N MET A 232 8.94 -32.70 -3.52
CA MET A 232 7.76 -33.31 -2.91
C MET A 232 7.62 -34.80 -3.26
N GLU A 233 7.96 -35.21 -4.47
CA GLU A 233 7.86 -36.60 -4.95
C GLU A 233 8.98 -37.49 -4.42
N THR A 234 10.17 -36.93 -4.19
CA THR A 234 11.37 -37.68 -3.77
C THR A 234 11.58 -37.69 -2.25
N ASN A 235 10.90 -36.81 -1.50
CA ASN A 235 11.04 -36.74 -0.06
C ASN A 235 10.45 -37.99 0.63
N ARG A 236 11.12 -38.44 1.71
CA ARG A 236 10.78 -39.68 2.41
C ARG A 236 9.52 -39.58 3.27
N ARG A 237 9.08 -38.39 3.70
CA ARG A 237 7.77 -38.27 4.37
C ARG A 237 6.68 -38.22 3.31
N SER A 238 5.59 -38.97 3.51
CA SER A 238 4.47 -39.01 2.58
C SER A 238 3.75 -37.66 2.56
N VAL A 239 4.02 -36.86 1.54
CA VAL A 239 3.41 -35.54 1.34
C VAL A 239 2.11 -35.69 0.57
N GLU A 240 1.05 -35.12 1.13
CA GLU A 240 -0.26 -35.12 0.51
C GLU A 240 -0.49 -33.82 -0.27
N LYS A 241 0.02 -32.69 0.25
CA LYS A 241 -0.08 -31.37 -0.36
C LYS A 241 1.19 -30.55 -0.23
N GLY A 242 1.48 -29.71 -1.22
CA GLY A 242 2.57 -28.74 -1.22
C GLY A 242 2.07 -27.34 -1.54
N LEU A 243 2.47 -26.37 -0.72
CA LEU A 243 2.14 -24.95 -0.90
C LEU A 243 3.39 -24.20 -1.38
N PHE A 244 3.33 -23.59 -2.56
CA PHE A 244 4.34 -22.66 -3.00
C PHE A 244 3.83 -21.24 -2.80
N ILE A 245 4.41 -20.53 -1.82
CA ILE A 245 4.02 -19.18 -1.41
C ILE A 245 5.04 -18.17 -1.94
N THR A 246 4.58 -17.12 -2.60
CA THR A 246 5.45 -16.06 -3.10
C THR A 246 4.84 -14.66 -2.97
N THR A 247 5.70 -13.65 -2.88
CA THR A 247 5.30 -12.23 -2.98
C THR A 247 5.28 -11.70 -4.43
N GLY A 248 5.61 -12.56 -5.40
CA GLY A 248 5.58 -12.26 -6.83
C GLY A 248 4.42 -12.95 -7.54
N ASN A 249 4.53 -13.11 -8.86
CA ASN A 249 3.52 -13.78 -9.67
C ASN A 249 4.06 -15.08 -10.24
N PHE A 250 3.23 -16.07 -10.54
CA PHE A 250 3.67 -17.27 -11.25
C PHE A 250 3.55 -17.09 -12.77
N ALA A 251 4.48 -17.69 -13.51
CA ALA A 251 4.35 -17.78 -14.97
C ALA A 251 3.13 -18.62 -15.35
N LYS A 252 2.50 -18.33 -16.49
CA LYS A 252 1.34 -19.07 -16.98
C LYS A 252 1.58 -20.59 -17.03
N ALA A 253 2.75 -21.00 -17.51
CA ALA A 253 3.14 -22.41 -17.54
C ALA A 253 3.16 -23.06 -16.14
N ALA A 254 3.63 -22.35 -15.11
CA ALA A 254 3.59 -22.83 -13.73
C ALA A 254 2.15 -22.98 -13.21
N THR A 255 1.27 -22.04 -13.53
CA THR A 255 -0.16 -22.15 -13.16
C THR A 255 -0.86 -23.31 -13.86
N ASP A 256 -0.51 -23.60 -15.13
CA ASP A 256 -1.08 -24.72 -15.87
C ASP A 256 -0.58 -26.08 -15.34
N ILE A 257 0.68 -26.15 -14.87
CA ILE A 257 1.20 -27.31 -14.14
C ILE A 257 0.42 -27.52 -12.84
N ALA A 258 0.18 -26.48 -12.05
CA ALA A 258 -0.55 -26.59 -10.79
C ALA A 258 -2.00 -27.07 -10.99
N LYS A 259 -2.68 -26.65 -12.05
CA LYS A 259 -4.02 -27.18 -12.41
C LYS A 259 -4.01 -28.69 -12.69
N SER A 260 -2.91 -29.20 -13.24
CA SER A 260 -2.76 -30.61 -13.61
C SER A 260 -2.22 -31.47 -12.46
N ASN A 261 -1.58 -30.84 -11.46
CA ASN A 261 -1.01 -31.52 -10.30
C ASN A 261 -1.83 -31.26 -9.04
N ILE A 262 -2.70 -32.20 -8.69
CA ILE A 262 -3.60 -32.09 -7.54
C ILE A 262 -2.89 -31.90 -6.21
N LYS A 263 -1.60 -32.23 -6.08
CA LYS A 263 -0.85 -32.07 -4.82
C LYS A 263 -0.26 -30.67 -4.66
N LEU A 264 -0.17 -29.88 -5.72
CA LEU A 264 0.45 -28.56 -5.69
C LEU A 264 -0.59 -27.46 -5.58
N GLU A 265 -0.37 -26.52 -4.68
CA GLU A 265 -1.12 -25.28 -4.58
C GLU A 265 -0.16 -24.09 -4.71
N LEU A 266 -0.52 -23.13 -5.55
CA LEU A 266 0.25 -21.91 -5.75
C LEU A 266 -0.45 -20.73 -5.06
N ILE A 267 0.33 -19.94 -4.32
CA ILE A 267 -0.12 -18.74 -3.62
C ILE A 267 0.78 -17.60 -4.06
N ASP A 268 0.28 -16.78 -4.98
CA ASP A 268 0.97 -15.59 -5.48
C ASP A 268 0.76 -14.38 -4.57
N GLY A 269 1.39 -13.25 -4.90
CA GLY A 269 1.37 -12.05 -4.08
C GLY A 269 -0.03 -11.48 -3.85
N GLU A 270 -0.92 -11.56 -4.85
CA GLU A 270 -2.29 -11.07 -4.73
C GLU A 270 -3.11 -11.95 -3.76
N LYS A 271 -3.10 -13.27 -3.97
CA LYS A 271 -3.76 -14.23 -3.07
C LYS A 271 -3.19 -14.18 -1.66
N LEU A 272 -1.87 -13.98 -1.54
CA LEU A 272 -1.21 -13.85 -0.25
C LEU A 272 -1.71 -12.61 0.50
N VAL A 273 -1.81 -11.45 -0.15
CA VAL A 273 -2.34 -10.23 0.47
C VAL A 273 -3.79 -10.44 0.93
N GLU A 274 -4.64 -11.01 0.07
CA GLU A 274 -6.02 -11.34 0.44
C GLU A 274 -6.08 -12.25 1.69
N MET A 275 -5.17 -13.22 1.80
CA MET A 275 -5.09 -14.10 2.95
C MET A 275 -4.73 -13.37 4.24
N PHE A 276 -3.77 -12.43 4.21
CA PHE A 276 -3.44 -11.58 5.36
C PHE A 276 -4.59 -10.65 5.75
N GLU A 277 -5.30 -10.09 4.76
CA GLU A 277 -6.47 -9.24 4.98
C GLU A 277 -7.62 -9.99 5.65
N LYS A 278 -7.96 -11.19 5.16
CA LYS A 278 -9.00 -12.03 5.76
C LYS A 278 -8.68 -12.48 7.18
N ALA A 279 -7.41 -12.80 7.44
CA ALA A 279 -6.95 -13.18 8.78
C ALA A 279 -6.74 -11.97 9.70
N GLU A 280 -6.86 -10.74 9.18
CA GLU A 280 -6.49 -9.49 9.87
C GLU A 280 -5.07 -9.55 10.50
N LEU A 281 -4.16 -10.31 9.87
CA LEU A 281 -2.81 -10.55 10.38
C LEU A 281 -1.85 -9.47 9.89
N GLY A 282 -1.28 -8.68 10.79
CA GLY A 282 -0.32 -7.63 10.43
C GLY A 282 -0.91 -6.48 9.60
N VAL A 283 -2.24 -6.42 9.51
CA VAL A 283 -3.02 -5.40 8.82
C VAL A 283 -4.13 -4.88 9.75
N MET A 284 -4.66 -3.71 9.45
CA MET A 284 -5.78 -3.13 10.20
C MET A 284 -6.95 -2.87 9.24
N PRO A 285 -8.12 -3.49 9.46
CA PRO A 285 -9.27 -3.31 8.58
C PRO A 285 -9.73 -1.85 8.60
N LYS A 286 -9.98 -1.29 7.42
CA LYS A 286 -10.56 0.05 7.24
C LYS A 286 -11.93 -0.08 6.61
N LYS A 287 -13.00 0.01 7.42
CA LYS A 287 -14.38 -0.01 6.90
C LYS A 287 -14.66 1.26 6.11
N VAL A 288 -15.05 1.11 4.85
CA VAL A 288 -15.46 2.20 3.96
C VAL A 288 -16.91 1.93 3.55
N TYR A 289 -17.80 2.89 3.81
CA TYR A 289 -19.21 2.81 3.42
C TYR A 289 -19.54 3.94 2.46
N GLU A 290 -20.27 3.60 1.40
CA GLU A 290 -20.81 4.56 0.46
C GLU A 290 -22.34 4.70 0.64
N PRO A 291 -22.89 5.93 0.60
CA PRO A 291 -24.32 6.12 0.77
C PRO A 291 -25.15 5.64 -0.42
N ASP A 292 -26.24 4.91 -0.17
CA ASP A 292 -27.26 4.60 -1.19
C ASP A 292 -28.22 5.77 -1.37
N MET A 293 -27.90 6.60 -2.35
CA MET A 293 -28.70 7.79 -2.65
C MET A 293 -30.11 7.46 -3.17
N SER A 294 -30.36 6.25 -3.67
CA SER A 294 -31.69 5.85 -4.15
C SER A 294 -32.62 5.51 -2.99
N PHE A 295 -32.11 4.85 -1.95
CA PHE A 295 -32.85 4.61 -0.70
C PHE A 295 -33.29 5.92 -0.03
N PHE A 296 -32.42 6.93 -0.03
CA PHE A 296 -32.74 8.20 0.62
C PHE A 296 -33.63 9.14 -0.22
N LYS A 297 -33.78 8.92 -1.54
CA LYS A 297 -34.64 9.75 -2.40
C LYS A 297 -36.05 9.92 -1.87
N GLN A 298 -36.64 8.87 -1.28
CA GLN A 298 -38.01 8.88 -0.76
C GLN A 298 -38.17 9.74 0.51
N PHE A 299 -37.09 10.02 1.23
CA PHE A 299 -37.11 10.80 2.48
C PHE A 299 -36.69 12.26 2.27
N ILE A 300 -36.23 12.63 1.07
CA ILE A 300 -35.68 13.96 0.79
C ILE A 300 -36.76 15.06 0.73
N ASN A 301 -38.04 14.73 0.46
CA ASN A 301 -39.11 15.71 0.23
C ASN A 301 -40.41 15.47 1.03
N ILE A 302 -40.38 14.74 2.14
CA ILE A 302 -41.58 14.56 2.98
C ILE A 302 -41.83 15.86 3.77
N LYS A 303 -43.02 16.46 3.61
CA LYS A 303 -43.50 17.64 4.37
C LYS A 303 -44.37 17.22 5.54
#